data_AF-A0A0J7ITZ4-F1
#
_entry.id   AF-A0A0J7ITZ4-F1
#
_cell.length_a   1.000
_cell.length_b   1.000
_cell.length_c   1.000
_cell.angle_alpha   90.00
_cell.angle_beta   90.00
_cell.angle_gamma   90.00
#
_symmetry.space_group_name_H-M   'P 1'
#
loop_
_entity.id
_entity.type
_entity.pdbx_description
1 polymer ?
#
loop_
_entity_poly.entity_id
_entity_poly.type
_entity_poly.pdbx_seq_one_letter_code
_entity_poly.pdbx_strand_id
1 'polypeptide(L)' 'MMGISVMAFAKNIQAVWTSTCGVTHYTTFPNNYTYNQMADWIAAANQAECGVTPNVTINP' A
#
# COMPACT_ATOMS: atom_id res chain seq x y z
N MET A 1 -17.06 -23.28 -18.42
CA MET A 1 -16.87 -22.67 -17.08
C MET A 1 -16.75 -21.17 -17.26
N MET A 2 -17.78 -20.42 -16.87
CA MET A 2 -17.77 -18.96 -16.92
C MET A 2 -16.94 -18.44 -15.74
N GLY A 3 -15.68 -18.09 -16.01
CA GLY A 3 -14.84 -17.35 -15.07
C GLY A 3 -15.29 -15.90 -15.06
N ILE A 4 -16.03 -15.52 -14.03
CA ILE A 4 -16.45 -14.15 -13.75
C ILE A 4 -15.17 -13.30 -13.64
N SER A 5 -14.78 -12.60 -14.71
CA SER A 5 -13.81 -11.51 -14.64
C SER A 5 -14.51 -10.36 -13.92
N VAL A 6 -14.40 -10.34 -12.60
CA VAL A 6 -14.81 -9.20 -11.80
C VAL A 6 -13.76 -8.12 -12.04
N MET A 7 -14.01 -7.27 -13.04
CA MET A 7 -13.38 -5.95 -13.13
C MET A 7 -13.95 -5.12 -11.97
N ALA A 8 -13.46 -5.40 -10.76
CA ALA A 8 -13.80 -4.64 -9.56
C ALA A 8 -13.22 -3.24 -9.75
N PHE A 9 -14.03 -2.31 -10.25
CA PHE A 9 -13.83 -0.88 -10.05
C PHE A 9 -13.98 -0.55 -8.55
N ALA A 10 -13.12 -1.13 -7.70
CA ALA A 10 -12.86 -0.58 -6.40
C ALA A 10 -12.12 0.74 -6.67
N LYS A 11 -12.60 1.86 -6.11
CA LYS A 11 -11.91 3.15 -6.20
C LYS A 11 -10.53 3.03 -5.55
N ASN A 12 -9.50 2.68 -6.31
CA ASN A 12 -8.17 2.44 -5.76
C ASN A 12 -7.65 3.74 -5.14
N ILE A 13 -7.24 3.68 -3.88
CA ILE A 13 -6.56 4.78 -3.20
C ILE A 13 -5.10 4.69 -3.60
N GLN A 14 -4.59 5.72 -4.28
CA GLN A 14 -3.15 5.81 -4.57
C GLN A 14 -2.47 6.45 -3.37
N ALA A 15 -1.50 5.75 -2.79
CA ALA A 15 -0.60 6.29 -1.79
C ALA A 15 0.81 6.40 -2.37
N VAL A 16 1.44 7.54 -2.12
CA VAL A 16 2.85 7.78 -2.46
C VAL A 16 3.63 7.77 -1.16
N TRP A 17 4.67 6.94 -1.10
CA TRP A 17 5.54 6.83 0.06
C TRP A 17 7.00 6.70 -0.37
N THR A 18 7.90 7.21 0.45
CA THR A 18 9.35 7.07 0.25
C THR A 18 9.88 6.09 1.26
N SER A 19 10.62 5.09 0.79
CA SER A 19 11.22 4.07 1.63
C SER A 19 12.36 4.64 2.47
N THR A 20 12.74 3.96 3.54
CA THR A 20 13.87 4.39 4.39
C THR A 20 15.22 4.34 3.65
N CYS A 21 15.28 3.63 2.51
CA CYS A 21 16.41 3.60 1.61
C CYS A 21 16.33 4.64 0.47
N GLY A 22 15.35 5.55 0.52
CA GLY A 22 15.25 6.72 -0.37
C GLY A 22 14.55 6.48 -1.69
N VAL A 23 13.84 5.35 -1.86
CA VAL A 23 13.13 4.99 -3.08
C VAL A 23 11.67 5.42 -2.95
N THR A 24 11.12 6.11 -3.95
CA THR A 24 9.71 6.53 -3.95
C THR A 24 8.83 5.49 -4.65
N HIS A 25 7.78 5.04 -3.97
CA HIS A 25 6.83 4.05 -4.45
C HIS A 25 5.45 4.66 -4.63
N TYR A 26 4.76 4.20 -5.68
CA TYR A 26 3.37 4.53 -5.96
C TYR A 26 2.55 3.26 -5.79
N THR A 27 1.87 3.13 -4.67
CA THR A 27 1.09 1.94 -4.35
C THR A 27 -0.39 2.23 -4.45
N THR A 28 -1.11 1.40 -5.18
CA THR A 28 -2.57 1.44 -5.23
C THR A 28 -3.15 0.45 -4.26
N PHE A 29 -3.92 0.95 -3.31
CA PHE A 29 -4.63 0.15 -2.32
C PHE A 29 -6.10 0.00 -2.71
N PRO A 30 -6.71 -1.15 -2.42
CA PRO A 30 -8.16 -1.31 -2.50
C PRO A 30 -8.89 -0.29 -1.62
N ASN A 31 -10.08 0.16 -2.05
CA ASN A 31 -10.84 1.19 -1.31
C ASN A 31 -11.33 0.77 0.08
N ASN A 32 -11.33 -0.53 0.36
CA ASN A 32 -11.73 -1.12 1.62
C ASN A 32 -10.57 -1.23 2.61
N TYR A 33 -9.35 -0.83 2.21
CA TYR A 33 -8.24 -0.73 3.14
C TYR A 33 -8.42 0.47 4.05
N THR A 34 -8.33 0.22 5.35
CA THR A 34 -8.19 1.29 6.34
C THR A 34 -6.79 1.89 6.26
N TYR A 35 -6.63 3.13 6.72
CA TYR A 35 -5.30 3.78 6.79
C TYR A 35 -4.28 2.96 7.60
N ASN A 36 -4.73 2.27 8.64
CA ASN A 36 -3.86 1.39 9.43
C ASN A 36 -3.36 0.19 8.60
N GLN A 37 -4.24 -0.44 7.82
CA GLN A 37 -3.84 -1.55 6.93
C GLN A 37 -2.87 -1.09 5.82
N MET A 38 -3.06 0.12 5.30
CA MET A 38 -2.13 0.71 4.34
C MET A 38 -0.77 0.98 5.00
N ALA A 39 -0.77 1.54 6.22
CA ALA A 39 0.44 1.81 6.99
C ALA A 39 1.22 0.53 7.31
N ASP A 40 0.53 -0.51 7.77
CA ASP A 40 1.13 -1.82 8.07
C ASP A 40 1.74 -2.46 6.81
N TRP A 41 1.06 -2.34 5.66
CA TRP A 41 1.58 -2.82 4.39
C TRP A 41 2.85 -2.08 3.97
N ILE A 42 2.87 -0.75 4.10
CA ILE A 42 4.04 0.08 3.76
C ILE A 42 5.21 -0.22 4.71
N ALA A 43 4.93 -0.45 6.00
CA ALA A 43 5.94 -0.81 6.99
C ALA A 43 6.58 -2.18 6.66
N ALA A 44 5.75 -3.17 6.27
CA ALA A 44 6.22 -4.47 5.82
C ALA A 44 7.01 -4.39 4.51
N ALA A 45 6.58 -3.56 3.56
CA ALA A 45 7.30 -3.33 2.31
C ALA A 45 8.69 -2.71 2.57
N ASN A 46 8.77 -1.71 3.45
CA ASN A 46 10.06 -1.14 3.88
C ASN A 46 10.95 -2.17 4.58
N GLN A 47 10.39 -3.04 5.41
CA GLN A 47 11.16 -4.09 6.07
C GLN A 47 11.73 -5.08 5.04
N ALA A 48 10.96 -5.43 4.02
CA ALA A 48 11.40 -6.32 2.96
C ALA A 48 12.47 -5.68 2.05
N GLU A 49 12.38 -4.37 1.78
CA GLU A 49 13.28 -3.67 0.88
C GLU A 49 14.55 -3.15 1.56
N CYS A 50 14.39 -2.45 2.69
CA CYS A 50 15.45 -1.73 3.36
C CYS A 50 15.86 -2.38 4.69
N GLY A 51 15.18 -3.45 5.14
CA GLY A 51 15.48 -4.12 6.41
C GLY A 51 15.04 -3.37 7.66
N VAL A 52 14.27 -2.28 7.50
CA VAL A 52 13.80 -1.42 8.58
C VAL A 52 12.28 -1.35 8.55
N THR A 53 11.64 -1.44 9.72
CA THR A 53 10.18 -1.25 9.86
C THR A 53 9.93 0.17 10.35
N PRO A 54 9.69 1.16 9.47
CA PRO A 54 9.37 2.52 9.88
C PRO A 54 7.96 2.59 10.48
N ASN A 55 7.75 3.54 11.38
CA ASN A 55 6.41 3.91 11.81
C ASN A 55 5.74 4.74 10.69
N VAL A 56 4.78 4.15 9.99
CA VAL A 56 4.08 4.79 8.87
C VAL A 56 2.82 5.48 9.40
N THR A 57 2.75 6.81 9.27
CA THR A 57 1.54 7.58 9.58
C THR A 57 0.96 8.13 8.28
N ILE A 58 -0.27 7.73 7.95
CA ILE A 58 -0.98 8.25 6.78
C ILE A 58 -1.90 9.37 7.25
N ASN A 59 -1.58 10.61 6.85
CA ASN A 59 -2.44 11.76 7.07
C ASN A 59 -3.41 11.87 5.88
N PRO A 60 -4.74 11.84 6.12
CA PRO A 60 -5.74 11.97 5.06
C PRO A 60 -5.77 13.37 4.42
#